data_AF-A5I4F0-F1
#
_entry.id   AF-A5I4F0-F1
#
_cell.length_a   1.000
_cell.length_b   1.000
_cell.length_c   1.000
_cell.angle_alpha   90.00
_cell.angle_beta   90.00
_cell.angle_gamma   90.00
#
_symmetry.space_group_name_H-M   'P 1'
#
loop_
_entity.id
_entity.type
_entity.pdbx_description
1 polymer ?
#
loop_
_entity_poly.entity_id
_entity_poly.type
_entity_poly.pdbx_seq_one_letter_code
_entity_poly.pdbx_strand_id
1 'polypeptide(L)'
;MKLMSLEEVYFKFEKFLYKLIQSWKRKFEEEDLFQVAFLGMTKAFTAYNADKNILFMTYLAAVVNNELRIFNRKEEKHLDVDSLDKPILNQKQDNENLSLIDFISDKTNYEDKSIFNITCKEVAAIIENLNERDKKIIKEFYFNNKTQKQIGEEIGLKQSYISRILKKIPNTIKNKYEGENKMFTKEPKITKAQLMEEAKILGTGREAIVAISKKYGLTERTIDTYLGKYGIRDKLNNAKPAATKDNTNKEINESKKEIPSNNKILQPLVLRGKVMEYRVQENSFSIKNLTGTTNLVLNANEIDDFIKELKALKEVM
;
A
#
# COMPACT_ATOMS: atom_id res chain seq x y z
N MET A 1 26.12 38.56 -47.34
CA MET A 1 26.63 38.31 -45.97
C MET A 1 26.94 36.83 -45.90
N LYS A 2 28.20 36.42 -45.74
CA LYS A 2 28.58 34.99 -45.75
C LYS A 2 27.85 34.32 -44.58
N LEU A 3 26.97 33.34 -44.85
CA LEU A 3 26.39 32.52 -43.80
C LEU A 3 27.54 31.80 -43.12
N MET A 4 27.79 32.16 -41.87
CA MET A 4 28.84 31.55 -41.04
C MET A 4 28.55 30.05 -40.93
N SER A 5 29.57 29.20 -41.09
CA SER A 5 29.37 27.75 -40.90
C SER A 5 29.17 27.43 -39.41
N LEU A 6 28.57 26.28 -39.10
CA LEU A 6 28.43 25.83 -37.71
C LEU A 6 29.79 25.71 -37.00
N GLU A 7 30.83 25.29 -37.74
CA GLU A 7 32.20 25.20 -37.24
C GLU A 7 32.78 26.58 -36.91
N GLU A 8 32.57 27.57 -37.77
CA GLU A 8 33.00 28.95 -37.51
C GLU A 8 32.29 29.54 -36.28
N VAL A 9 30.99 29.24 -36.10
CA VAL A 9 30.22 29.62 -34.91
C VAL A 9 30.76 28.93 -33.66
N TYR A 10 31.09 27.63 -33.75
CA TYR A 10 31.70 26.88 -32.66
C TYR A 10 32.98 27.54 -32.16
N PHE A 11 33.97 27.75 -33.04
CA PHE A 11 35.25 28.36 -32.66
C PHE A 11 35.08 29.76 -32.06
N LYS A 12 34.05 30.51 -32.48
CA LYS A 12 33.77 31.85 -31.96
C LYS A 12 33.14 31.83 -30.56
N PHE A 13 32.31 30.84 -30.26
CA PHE A 13 31.53 30.79 -29.01
C PHE A 13 31.96 29.68 -28.04
N GLU A 14 32.96 28.88 -28.36
CA GLU A 14 33.50 27.81 -27.51
C GLU A 14 33.75 28.27 -26.07
N LYS A 15 34.54 29.34 -25.89
CA LYS A 15 34.84 29.93 -24.57
C LYS A 15 33.58 30.39 -23.84
N PHE A 16 32.56 30.83 -24.58
CA PHE A 16 31.29 31.24 -24.01
C PHE A 16 30.48 30.04 -23.53
N LEU A 17 30.48 28.92 -24.26
CA LEU A 17 29.85 27.67 -23.80
C LEU A 17 30.49 27.17 -22.51
N TYR A 18 31.83 27.17 -22.41
CA TYR A 18 32.54 26.83 -21.17
C TYR A 18 32.13 27.72 -19.99
N LYS A 19 31.89 29.02 -20.25
CA LYS A 19 31.39 29.95 -19.22
C LYS A 19 29.96 29.62 -18.77
N LEU A 20 29.08 29.19 -19.69
CA LEU A 20 27.70 28.83 -19.38
C LEU A 20 27.60 27.54 -18.56
N ILE A 21 28.49 26.56 -18.79
CA ILE A 21 28.48 25.30 -18.04
C ILE A 21 29.14 25.39 -16.67
N GLN A 22 29.92 26.44 -16.38
CA GLN A 22 30.71 26.57 -15.15
C GLN A 22 29.86 26.43 -13.86
N SER A 23 28.62 26.93 -13.86
CA SER A 23 27.72 26.80 -12.70
C SER A 23 27.24 25.37 -12.44
N TRP A 24 27.39 24.47 -13.41
CA TRP A 24 26.89 23.09 -13.38
C TRP A 24 27.99 22.06 -13.09
N LYS A 25 29.28 22.44 -13.17
CA LYS A 25 30.44 21.57 -12.94
C LYS A 25 30.48 20.89 -11.56
N ARG A 26 29.77 21.42 -10.57
CA ARG A 26 29.70 20.80 -9.24
C ARG A 26 28.92 19.48 -9.25
N LYS A 27 28.02 19.29 -10.23
CA LYS A 27 27.09 18.15 -10.27
C LYS A 27 27.39 17.15 -11.37
N PHE A 28 28.02 17.58 -12.46
CA PHE A 28 28.20 16.78 -13.66
C PHE A 28 29.60 16.98 -14.22
N GLU A 29 30.08 16.00 -14.98
CA GLU A 29 31.36 16.07 -15.67
C GLU A 29 31.36 17.17 -16.74
N GLU A 30 32.53 17.77 -16.94
CA GLU A 30 32.67 18.91 -17.85
C GLU A 30 32.42 18.51 -19.31
N GLU A 31 32.84 17.31 -19.72
CA GLU A 31 32.65 16.81 -21.07
C GLU A 31 31.17 16.61 -21.40
N ASP A 32 30.40 16.01 -20.48
CA ASP A 32 28.95 15.82 -20.65
C ASP A 32 28.22 17.15 -20.74
N LEU A 33 28.54 18.09 -19.84
CA LEU A 33 27.97 19.42 -19.86
C LEU A 33 28.28 20.16 -21.16
N PHE A 34 29.51 20.01 -21.66
CA PHE A 34 29.94 20.62 -22.90
C PHE A 34 29.20 20.03 -24.10
N GLN A 35 28.98 18.72 -24.15
CA GLN A 35 28.18 18.06 -25.20
C GLN A 35 26.74 18.59 -25.21
N VAL A 36 26.11 18.75 -24.04
CA VAL A 36 24.76 19.33 -23.92
C VAL A 36 24.75 20.79 -24.38
N ALA A 37 25.77 21.57 -24.00
CA ALA A 37 25.89 22.96 -24.43
C ALA A 37 26.10 23.07 -25.95
N PHE A 38 26.87 22.17 -26.56
CA PHE A 38 27.08 22.10 -28.00
C PHE A 38 25.79 21.73 -28.75
N LEU A 39 24.99 20.80 -28.22
CA LEU A 39 23.66 20.49 -28.74
C LEU A 39 22.75 21.73 -28.70
N GLY A 40 22.76 22.47 -27.59
CA GLY A 40 22.02 23.73 -27.45
C GLY A 40 22.49 24.81 -28.43
N MET A 41 23.79 24.91 -28.68
CA MET A 41 24.35 25.81 -29.69
C MET A 41 23.88 25.45 -31.10
N THR A 42 23.87 24.17 -31.44
CA THR A 42 23.40 23.69 -32.75
C THR A 42 21.92 24.02 -32.96
N LYS A 43 21.08 23.81 -31.92
CA LYS A 43 19.67 24.21 -31.93
C LYS A 43 19.52 25.73 -32.07
N ALA A 44 20.30 26.50 -31.33
CA ALA A 44 20.28 27.96 -31.42
C ALA A 44 20.68 28.45 -32.81
N PHE A 45 21.73 27.87 -33.41
CA PHE A 45 22.21 28.23 -34.74
C PHE A 45 21.14 27.97 -35.83
N THR A 46 20.49 26.81 -35.79
CA THR A 46 19.45 26.45 -36.78
C THR A 46 18.16 27.27 -36.66
N ALA A 47 17.78 27.67 -35.44
CA ALA A 47 16.51 28.35 -35.18
C ALA A 47 16.61 29.88 -35.04
N TYR A 48 17.83 30.43 -35.05
CA TYR A 48 18.04 31.87 -34.86
C TYR A 48 17.52 32.67 -36.04
N ASN A 49 16.77 33.74 -35.74
CA ASN A 49 16.30 34.69 -36.74
C ASN A 49 16.87 36.09 -36.41
N ALA A 50 17.64 36.65 -37.35
CA ALA A 50 18.28 37.96 -37.22
C ALA A 50 17.28 39.13 -37.23
N ASP A 51 16.10 38.96 -37.85
CA ASP A 51 15.08 40.00 -37.97
C ASP A 51 14.48 40.41 -36.62
N LYS A 52 14.62 39.54 -35.61
CA LYS A 52 14.12 39.79 -34.25
C LYS A 52 14.97 40.80 -33.46
N ASN A 53 16.05 41.33 -34.04
CA ASN A 53 16.94 42.34 -33.44
C ASN A 53 17.46 41.96 -32.03
N ILE A 54 17.67 40.66 -31.78
CA ILE A 54 18.26 40.14 -30.55
C ILE A 54 19.64 39.60 -30.87
N LEU A 55 20.64 39.95 -30.08
CA LEU A 55 22.00 39.42 -30.23
C LEU A 55 22.01 37.89 -30.12
N PHE A 56 22.70 37.22 -31.04
CA PHE A 56 22.84 35.75 -31.03
C PHE A 56 23.36 35.22 -29.70
N MET A 57 24.28 35.93 -29.05
CA MET A 57 24.79 35.57 -27.70
C MET A 57 23.69 35.44 -26.66
N THR A 58 22.75 36.39 -26.63
CA THR A 58 21.62 36.40 -25.69
C THR A 58 20.69 35.24 -25.96
N TYR A 59 20.40 34.96 -27.23
CA TYR A 59 19.57 33.83 -27.64
C TYR A 59 20.25 32.49 -27.34
N LEU A 60 21.53 32.35 -27.69
CA LEU A 60 22.36 31.18 -27.44
C LEU A 60 22.39 30.83 -25.95
N ALA A 61 22.62 31.82 -25.09
CA ALA A 61 22.61 31.62 -23.65
C ALA A 61 21.26 31.09 -23.15
N ALA A 62 20.14 31.61 -23.65
CA ALA A 62 18.81 31.15 -23.27
C ALA A 62 18.57 29.69 -23.68
N VAL A 63 18.94 29.32 -24.91
CA VAL A 63 18.75 27.96 -25.43
C VAL A 63 19.66 26.97 -24.71
N VAL A 64 20.95 27.28 -24.55
CA VAL A 64 21.92 26.41 -23.85
C VAL A 64 21.52 26.22 -22.39
N ASN A 65 21.14 27.27 -21.67
CA ASN A 65 20.65 27.15 -20.30
C ASN A 65 19.39 26.28 -20.20
N ASN A 66 18.51 26.33 -21.20
CA ASN A 66 17.34 25.46 -21.24
C ASN A 66 17.72 23.98 -21.44
N GLU A 67 18.65 23.69 -22.36
CA GLU A 67 19.16 22.32 -22.56
C GLU A 67 19.85 21.78 -21.30
N LEU A 68 20.67 22.58 -20.62
CA LEU A 68 21.30 22.22 -19.35
C LEU A 68 20.26 21.93 -18.26
N ARG A 69 19.18 22.71 -18.18
CA ARG A 69 18.06 22.46 -17.25
C ARG A 69 17.32 21.16 -17.57
N ILE A 70 17.09 20.88 -18.85
CA ILE A 70 16.44 19.63 -19.29
C ILE A 70 17.33 18.43 -18.94
N PHE A 71 18.63 18.54 -19.21
CA PHE A 71 19.61 17.53 -18.84
C PHE A 71 19.60 17.25 -17.34
N ASN A 72 19.70 18.30 -16.50
CA ASN A 72 19.63 18.15 -15.06
C ASN A 72 18.34 17.44 -14.60
N ARG A 73 17.18 17.76 -15.18
CA ARG A 73 15.91 17.09 -14.80
C ARG A 73 15.89 15.58 -15.14
N LYS A 74 16.65 15.16 -16.14
CA LYS A 74 16.78 13.74 -16.49
C LYS A 74 17.71 13.04 -15.50
N GLU A 75 18.86 13.64 -15.23
CA GLU A 75 19.91 13.07 -14.36
C GLU A 75 19.61 13.21 -12.86
N GLU A 76 18.75 14.14 -12.44
CA GLU A 76 18.38 14.35 -11.04
C GLU A 76 17.81 13.10 -10.37
N LYS A 77 17.19 12.19 -11.15
CA LYS A 77 16.71 10.90 -10.67
C LYS A 77 17.84 9.96 -10.21
N HIS A 78 19.05 10.17 -10.73
CA HIS A 78 20.23 9.37 -10.44
C HIS A 78 21.18 10.06 -9.46
N LEU A 79 20.93 11.33 -9.10
CA LEU A 79 21.79 12.09 -8.17
C LEU A 79 21.44 11.85 -6.69
N ASP A 80 20.23 11.37 -6.39
CA ASP A 80 19.75 11.14 -5.01
C ASP A 80 20.01 9.70 -4.51
N VAL A 81 20.87 8.95 -5.20
CA VAL A 81 21.22 7.58 -4.80
C VAL A 81 22.64 7.55 -4.27
N ASP A 82 22.82 6.89 -3.14
CA ASP A 82 24.16 6.63 -2.59
C ASP A 82 24.81 5.46 -3.35
N SER A 83 26.12 5.57 -3.58
CA SER A 83 26.89 4.45 -4.11
C SER A 83 26.87 3.29 -3.13
N LEU A 84 26.67 2.08 -3.64
CA LEU A 84 26.79 0.84 -2.89
C LEU A 84 28.21 0.62 -2.35
N ASP A 85 29.21 1.16 -3.05
CA ASP A 85 30.62 1.10 -2.66
C ASP A 85 31.03 2.24 -1.70
N LYS A 86 30.07 3.08 -1.28
CA LYS A 86 30.32 4.17 -0.34
C LYS A 86 30.87 3.58 0.97
N PRO A 87 32.08 4.00 1.41
CA PRO A 87 32.69 3.45 2.61
C PRO A 87 31.91 3.88 3.86
N ILE A 88 31.68 2.94 4.77
CA ILE A 88 31.09 3.21 6.08
C ILE A 88 32.22 3.24 7.10
N LEU A 89 32.44 4.41 7.69
CA LEU A 89 33.48 4.60 8.71
C LEU A 89 33.03 3.96 10.03
N ASN A 90 33.64 2.83 10.37
CA ASN A 90 33.54 2.28 11.72
C ASN A 90 34.47 3.03 12.67
N GLN A 91 33.91 3.64 13.72
CA GLN A 91 34.67 4.37 14.75
C GLN A 91 35.50 3.45 15.67
N LYS A 92 35.39 2.12 15.53
CA LYS A 92 36.10 1.15 16.34
C LYS A 92 36.96 0.27 15.45
N GLN A 93 38.26 0.39 15.68
CA GLN A 93 39.38 -0.43 15.23
C GLN A 93 38.99 -1.73 14.51
N ASP A 94 39.15 -1.76 13.19
CA ASP A 94 39.97 -2.72 12.45
C ASP A 94 39.93 -2.35 10.95
N ASN A 95 41.00 -2.69 10.23
CA ASN A 95 41.31 -2.31 8.83
C ASN A 95 40.36 -2.92 7.78
N GLU A 96 39.07 -3.07 8.06
CA GLU A 96 38.08 -3.53 7.08
C GLU A 96 37.31 -2.33 6.54
N ASN A 97 37.60 -1.99 5.28
CA ASN A 97 36.84 -1.00 4.51
C ASN A 97 35.47 -1.61 4.17
N LEU A 98 34.53 -1.55 5.11
CA LEU A 98 33.15 -1.93 4.86
C LEU A 98 32.48 -0.89 3.97
N SER A 99 31.66 -1.37 3.05
CA SER A 99 30.91 -0.59 2.08
C SER A 99 29.41 -0.63 2.39
N LEU A 100 28.62 0.27 1.82
CA LEU A 100 27.18 0.33 2.03
C LEU A 100 26.48 -0.98 1.65
N ILE A 101 26.93 -1.67 0.60
CA ILE A 101 26.36 -2.96 0.16
C ILE A 101 26.46 -4.05 1.24
N ASP A 102 27.50 -4.02 2.07
CA ASP A 102 27.71 -5.03 3.13
C ASP A 102 26.64 -4.97 4.23
N PHE A 103 25.95 -3.83 4.37
CA PHE A 103 24.87 -3.64 5.35
C PHE A 103 23.47 -3.84 4.77
N ILE A 104 23.35 -3.99 3.46
CA ILE A 104 22.06 -4.20 2.81
C ILE A 104 21.71 -5.69 2.92
N SER A 105 20.72 -6.00 3.76
CA SER A 105 20.23 -7.37 3.87
C SER A 105 19.39 -7.78 2.66
N ASP A 106 19.60 -9.00 2.19
CA ASP A 106 18.70 -9.62 1.23
C ASP A 106 17.38 -9.98 1.95
N LYS A 107 16.26 -9.71 1.29
CA LYS A 107 14.92 -10.09 1.77
C LYS A 107 14.61 -11.56 1.46
N THR A 108 15.43 -12.25 0.68
CA THR A 108 15.19 -13.65 0.35
C THR A 108 15.37 -14.54 1.58
N ASN A 109 14.29 -15.15 2.03
CA ASN A 109 14.35 -16.26 2.98
C ASN A 109 14.55 -17.58 2.21
N TYR A 110 15.77 -18.13 2.27
CA TYR A 110 16.10 -19.40 1.62
C TYR A 110 15.35 -20.59 2.22
N GLU A 111 14.98 -20.52 3.51
CA GLU A 111 14.18 -21.56 4.16
C GLU A 111 12.77 -21.57 3.57
N ASP A 112 12.11 -20.41 3.48
CA ASP A 112 10.79 -20.29 2.88
C ASP A 112 10.78 -20.74 1.42
N LYS A 113 11.81 -20.37 0.64
CA LYS A 113 11.98 -20.83 -0.75
C LYS A 113 12.14 -22.34 -0.83
N SER A 114 12.89 -22.94 0.10
CA SER A 114 13.09 -24.39 0.16
C SER A 114 11.78 -25.11 0.53
N ILE A 115 11.06 -24.62 1.53
CA ILE A 115 9.73 -25.13 1.93
C ILE A 115 8.75 -25.03 0.75
N PHE A 116 8.74 -23.89 0.04
CA PHE A 116 7.93 -23.70 -1.15
C PHE A 116 8.27 -24.72 -2.25
N ASN A 117 9.56 -24.93 -2.52
CA ASN A 117 10.00 -25.91 -3.51
C ASN A 117 9.60 -27.35 -3.15
N ILE A 118 9.69 -27.73 -1.87
CA ILE A 118 9.21 -29.02 -1.36
C ILE A 118 7.70 -29.13 -1.56
N THR A 119 6.95 -28.09 -1.17
CA THR A 119 5.50 -28.00 -1.36
C THR A 119 5.12 -28.19 -2.83
N CYS A 120 5.83 -27.52 -3.75
CA CYS A 120 5.60 -27.68 -5.18
C CYS A 120 5.84 -29.10 -5.67
N LYS A 121 6.89 -29.80 -5.20
CA LYS A 121 7.16 -31.20 -5.55
C LYS A 121 6.04 -32.13 -5.06
N GLU A 122 5.59 -31.94 -3.83
CA GLU A 122 4.49 -32.73 -3.25
C GLU A 122 3.17 -32.50 -3.99
N VAL A 123 2.83 -31.24 -4.27
CA VAL A 123 1.65 -30.88 -5.07
C VAL A 123 1.75 -31.45 -6.49
N ALA A 124 2.92 -31.41 -7.12
CA ALA A 124 3.13 -32.01 -8.43
C ALA A 124 2.86 -33.53 -8.42
N ALA A 125 3.36 -34.26 -7.41
CA ALA A 125 3.08 -35.68 -7.24
C ALA A 125 1.58 -35.96 -7.03
N ILE A 126 0.85 -35.09 -6.32
CA ILE A 126 -0.61 -35.22 -6.17
C ILE A 126 -1.32 -35.00 -7.51
N ILE A 127 -0.88 -34.02 -8.30
CA ILE A 127 -1.43 -33.74 -9.64
C ILE A 127 -1.16 -34.91 -10.58
N GLU A 128 0.01 -35.54 -10.50
CA GLU A 128 0.35 -36.76 -11.27
C GLU A 128 -0.57 -37.94 -10.96
N ASN A 129 -1.20 -37.97 -9.78
CA ASN A 129 -2.18 -38.99 -9.40
C ASN A 129 -3.63 -38.61 -9.74
N LEU A 130 -3.87 -37.47 -10.40
CA LEU A 130 -5.20 -37.11 -10.91
C LEU A 130 -5.53 -37.88 -12.20
N ASN A 131 -6.80 -37.88 -12.59
CA ASN A 131 -7.19 -38.43 -13.87
C ASN A 131 -6.62 -37.58 -15.02
N GLU A 132 -6.26 -38.22 -16.14
CA GLU A 132 -5.67 -37.54 -17.31
C GLU A 132 -6.48 -36.34 -17.81
N ARG A 133 -7.82 -36.43 -17.75
CA ARG A 133 -8.72 -35.32 -18.09
C ARG A 133 -8.53 -34.13 -17.15
N ASP A 134 -8.48 -34.37 -15.85
CA ASP A 134 -8.33 -33.33 -14.83
C ASP A 134 -6.95 -32.67 -14.92
N LYS A 135 -5.89 -33.47 -15.12
CA LYS A 135 -4.53 -32.96 -15.39
C LYS A 135 -4.50 -32.04 -16.60
N LYS A 136 -5.12 -32.45 -17.71
CA LYS A 136 -5.18 -31.65 -18.93
C LYS A 136 -5.90 -30.33 -18.66
N ILE A 137 -7.04 -30.34 -17.98
CA ILE A 137 -7.78 -29.12 -17.62
C ILE A 137 -6.91 -28.17 -16.76
N ILE A 138 -6.19 -28.69 -15.76
CA ILE A 138 -5.28 -27.88 -14.92
C ILE A 138 -4.16 -27.27 -15.78
N LYS A 139 -3.51 -28.08 -16.62
CA LYS A 139 -2.40 -27.64 -17.46
C LYS A 139 -2.83 -26.51 -18.39
N GLU A 140 -3.95 -26.71 -19.09
CA GLU A 140 -4.46 -25.72 -20.04
C GLU A 140 -4.91 -24.43 -19.36
N PHE A 141 -5.52 -24.52 -18.17
CA PHE A 141 -6.02 -23.34 -17.46
C PHE A 141 -4.93 -22.55 -16.72
N TYR A 142 -4.08 -23.22 -15.95
CA TYR A 142 -3.11 -22.56 -15.06
C TYR A 142 -1.75 -22.26 -15.71
N PHE A 143 -1.35 -23.02 -16.73
CA PHE A 143 -0.03 -22.87 -17.35
C PHE A 143 -0.11 -22.33 -18.78
N ASN A 144 -1.14 -22.71 -19.55
CA ASN A 144 -1.31 -22.23 -20.93
C ASN A 144 -2.29 -21.05 -21.06
N ASN A 145 -2.83 -20.53 -19.94
CA ASN A 145 -3.75 -19.39 -19.89
C ASN A 145 -5.00 -19.51 -20.79
N LYS A 146 -5.48 -20.72 -21.07
CA LYS A 146 -6.71 -20.90 -21.86
C LYS A 146 -7.96 -20.60 -21.04
N THR A 147 -8.97 -20.03 -21.69
CA THR A 147 -10.27 -19.78 -21.05
C THR A 147 -11.06 -21.07 -20.87
N GLN A 148 -11.98 -21.09 -19.90
CA GLN A 148 -12.85 -22.26 -19.65
C GLN A 148 -13.68 -22.66 -20.88
N LYS A 149 -14.02 -21.68 -21.73
CA LYS A 149 -14.75 -21.91 -22.99
C LYS A 149 -13.88 -22.65 -23.99
N GLN A 150 -12.66 -22.16 -24.24
CA GLN A 150 -11.69 -22.79 -25.15
C GLN A 150 -11.31 -24.21 -24.70
N ILE A 151 -11.11 -24.41 -23.39
CA ILE A 151 -10.85 -25.75 -22.81
C ILE A 151 -12.07 -26.67 -23.03
N GLY A 152 -13.29 -26.15 -22.87
CA GLY A 152 -14.51 -26.89 -23.13
C GLY A 152 -14.64 -27.31 -24.59
N GLU A 153 -14.35 -26.42 -25.54
CA GLU A 153 -14.34 -26.70 -26.97
C GLU A 153 -13.29 -27.77 -27.33
N GLU A 154 -12.09 -27.69 -26.76
CA GLU A 154 -11.01 -28.66 -27.02
C GLU A 154 -11.30 -30.06 -26.47
N ILE A 155 -11.93 -30.15 -25.29
CA ILE A 155 -12.19 -31.42 -24.59
C ILE A 155 -13.59 -31.97 -24.92
N GLY A 156 -14.44 -31.21 -25.62
CA GLY A 156 -15.81 -31.60 -25.95
C GLY A 156 -16.78 -31.51 -24.75
N LEU A 157 -16.51 -30.62 -23.80
CA LEU A 157 -17.31 -30.43 -22.59
C LEU A 157 -17.87 -29.00 -22.49
N LYS A 158 -19.04 -28.86 -21.89
CA LYS A 158 -19.62 -27.52 -21.65
C LYS A 158 -18.75 -26.73 -20.67
N GLN A 159 -18.63 -25.42 -20.90
CA GLN A 159 -17.90 -24.50 -20.02
C GLN A 159 -18.33 -24.61 -18.54
N SER A 160 -19.62 -24.82 -18.28
CA SER A 160 -20.15 -25.01 -16.92
C SER A 160 -19.59 -26.25 -16.22
N TYR A 161 -19.28 -27.31 -16.96
CA TYR A 161 -18.66 -28.52 -16.43
C TYR A 161 -17.19 -28.27 -16.07
N ILE A 162 -16.44 -27.59 -16.95
CA ILE A 162 -15.05 -27.17 -16.69
C ILE A 162 -14.97 -26.28 -15.44
N SER A 163 -15.90 -25.34 -15.28
CA SER A 163 -15.99 -24.49 -14.08
C SER A 163 -16.14 -25.29 -12.78
N ARG A 164 -16.99 -26.33 -12.79
CA ARG A 164 -17.18 -27.22 -11.62
C ARG A 164 -15.89 -27.99 -11.30
N ILE A 165 -15.20 -28.49 -12.32
CA ILE A 165 -13.93 -29.20 -12.18
C ILE A 165 -12.86 -28.28 -11.58
N LEU A 166 -12.68 -27.07 -12.13
CA LEU A 166 -11.69 -26.11 -11.63
C LEU A 166 -11.96 -25.63 -10.20
N LYS A 167 -13.22 -25.70 -9.72
CA LYS A 167 -13.54 -25.47 -8.31
C LYS A 167 -13.27 -26.70 -7.43
N LYS A 168 -13.44 -27.92 -7.96
CA LYS A 168 -13.28 -29.17 -7.22
C LYS A 168 -11.81 -29.57 -7.05
N ILE A 169 -11.02 -29.46 -8.12
CA ILE A 169 -9.64 -29.94 -8.16
C ILE A 169 -8.76 -29.28 -7.08
N PRO A 170 -8.72 -27.95 -6.90
CA PRO A 170 -7.88 -27.33 -5.87
C PRO A 170 -8.21 -27.81 -4.45
N ASN A 171 -9.51 -27.98 -4.15
CA ASN A 171 -9.93 -28.56 -2.87
C ASN A 171 -9.49 -30.02 -2.71
N THR A 172 -9.51 -30.79 -3.80
CA THR A 172 -9.05 -32.18 -3.79
C THR A 172 -7.54 -32.26 -3.55
N ILE A 173 -6.76 -31.41 -4.22
CA ILE A 173 -5.31 -31.31 -4.03
C ILE A 173 -5.00 -30.89 -2.59
N LYS A 174 -5.69 -29.87 -2.08
CA LYS A 174 -5.53 -29.38 -0.70
C LYS A 174 -5.79 -30.49 0.32
N ASN A 175 -6.89 -31.22 0.19
CA ASN A 175 -7.23 -32.30 1.12
C ASN A 175 -6.21 -33.45 1.07
N LYS A 176 -5.69 -33.78 -0.12
CA LYS A 176 -4.63 -34.80 -0.27
C LYS A 176 -3.30 -34.34 0.31
N TYR A 177 -2.96 -33.06 0.12
CA TYR A 177 -1.73 -32.45 0.63
C TYR A 177 -1.73 -32.33 2.17
N GLU A 178 -2.84 -31.91 2.76
CA GLU A 178 -3.02 -31.83 4.21
C GLU A 178 -3.16 -33.22 4.88
N GLY A 179 -3.25 -34.29 4.07
CA GLY A 179 -3.51 -35.68 4.47
C GLY A 179 -4.97 -35.92 4.85
N GLU A 180 -5.50 -37.12 4.61
CA GLU A 180 -6.86 -37.53 5.04
C GLU A 180 -7.06 -37.56 6.57
N ASN A 181 -6.12 -37.04 7.37
CA ASN A 181 -6.15 -36.98 8.83
C ASN A 181 -6.12 -35.56 9.42
N LYS A 182 -6.67 -34.57 8.72
CA LYS A 182 -7.19 -33.37 9.37
C LYS A 182 -8.63 -33.13 8.93
N MET A 183 -9.56 -33.74 9.65
CA MET A 183 -10.91 -33.19 9.79
C MET A 183 -10.74 -31.70 10.06
N PHE A 184 -11.30 -30.81 9.24
CA PHE A 184 -11.27 -29.36 9.47
C PHE A 184 -11.92 -29.04 10.83
N THR A 185 -11.17 -29.14 11.92
CA THR A 185 -11.49 -28.42 13.13
C THR A 185 -10.73 -27.11 13.01
N LYS A 186 -11.40 -26.07 12.50
CA LYS A 186 -11.06 -24.71 12.94
C LYS A 186 -10.90 -24.82 14.45
N GLU A 187 -9.75 -24.39 14.99
CA GLU A 187 -9.60 -24.36 16.43
C GLU A 187 -10.80 -23.60 17.01
N PRO A 188 -11.51 -24.22 17.96
CA PRO A 188 -12.73 -23.63 18.48
C PRO A 188 -12.34 -22.30 19.13
N LYS A 189 -12.92 -21.20 18.63
CA LYS A 189 -12.70 -19.84 19.14
C LYS A 189 -12.94 -19.69 20.65
N ILE A 190 -13.59 -20.67 21.27
CA ILE A 190 -13.72 -20.82 22.72
C ILE A 190 -13.26 -22.22 23.12
N THR A 191 -12.43 -22.31 24.15
CA THR A 191 -11.97 -23.61 24.65
C THR A 191 -13.09 -24.32 25.42
N LYS A 192 -13.00 -25.65 25.51
CA LYS A 192 -13.95 -26.47 26.29
C LYS A 192 -14.04 -26.03 27.76
N ALA A 193 -12.91 -25.63 28.35
CA ALA A 193 -12.84 -25.19 29.74
C ALA A 193 -13.60 -23.88 29.95
N GLN A 194 -13.35 -22.88 29.10
CA GLN A 194 -14.04 -21.58 29.14
C GLN A 194 -15.56 -21.75 28.94
N LEU A 195 -15.98 -22.56 27.96
CA LEU A 195 -17.41 -22.79 27.73
C LEU A 195 -18.07 -23.54 28.89
N MET A 196 -17.34 -24.43 29.58
CA MET A 196 -17.85 -25.16 30.74
C MET A 196 -18.00 -24.27 31.98
N GLU A 197 -17.09 -23.31 32.17
CA GLU A 197 -17.18 -22.32 33.25
C GLU A 197 -18.35 -21.38 33.05
N GLU A 198 -18.51 -20.83 31.85
CA GLU A 198 -19.65 -19.96 31.51
C GLU A 198 -20.98 -20.72 31.62
N ALA A 199 -21.04 -21.97 31.17
CA ALA A 199 -22.24 -22.79 31.27
C ALA A 199 -22.58 -23.22 32.71
N LYS A 200 -21.60 -23.25 33.63
CA LYS A 200 -21.86 -23.45 35.07
C LYS A 200 -22.50 -22.21 35.70
N ILE A 201 -22.11 -21.01 35.26
CA ILE A 201 -22.59 -19.73 35.80
C ILE A 201 -23.96 -19.38 35.22
N LEU A 202 -24.12 -19.47 33.90
CA LEU A 202 -25.31 -18.99 33.17
C LEU A 202 -26.32 -20.10 32.85
N GLY A 203 -25.93 -21.37 32.99
CA GLY A 203 -26.72 -22.53 32.58
C GLY A 203 -26.59 -22.87 31.10
N THR A 204 -27.45 -23.77 30.61
CA THR A 204 -27.43 -24.30 29.22
C THR A 204 -28.65 -23.89 28.40
N GLY A 205 -29.50 -23.00 28.93
CA GLY A 205 -30.72 -22.51 28.30
C GLY A 205 -30.47 -21.46 27.20
N ARG A 206 -31.55 -21.05 26.53
CA ARG A 206 -31.50 -20.11 25.39
C ARG A 206 -30.90 -18.75 25.76
N GLU A 207 -31.19 -18.25 26.96
CA GLU A 207 -30.64 -16.98 27.47
C GLU A 207 -29.12 -17.04 27.68
N ALA A 208 -28.61 -18.19 28.16
CA ALA A 208 -27.18 -18.42 28.33
C ALA A 208 -26.44 -18.45 26.99
N ILE A 209 -27.04 -19.07 25.96
CA ILE A 209 -26.48 -19.11 24.60
C ILE A 209 -26.35 -17.70 24.02
N VAL A 210 -27.35 -16.83 24.22
CA VAL A 210 -27.33 -15.43 23.77
C VAL A 210 -26.25 -14.64 24.52
N ALA A 211 -26.13 -14.82 25.83
CA ALA A 211 -25.13 -14.13 26.64
C ALA A 211 -23.69 -14.52 26.25
N ILE A 212 -23.42 -15.83 26.11
CA ILE A 212 -22.12 -16.35 25.68
C ILE A 212 -21.82 -15.92 24.23
N SER A 213 -22.84 -15.85 23.37
CA SER A 213 -22.75 -15.39 21.97
C SER A 213 -22.26 -13.95 21.90
N LYS A 214 -22.86 -13.08 22.70
CA LYS A 214 -22.49 -11.68 22.78
C LYS A 214 -21.08 -11.48 23.38
N LYS A 215 -20.72 -12.28 24.40
CA LYS A 215 -19.41 -12.18 25.09
C LYS A 215 -18.22 -12.57 24.21
N TYR A 216 -18.37 -13.63 23.41
CA TYR A 216 -17.28 -14.17 22.58
C TYR A 216 -17.38 -13.82 21.08
N GLY A 217 -18.36 -12.99 20.69
CA GLY A 217 -18.56 -12.59 19.29
C GLY A 217 -18.84 -13.79 18.35
N LEU A 218 -19.55 -14.80 18.86
CA LEU A 218 -19.91 -16.03 18.15
C LEU A 218 -21.39 -16.04 17.83
N THR A 219 -21.82 -16.77 16.79
CA THR A 219 -23.26 -16.93 16.54
C THR A 219 -23.87 -17.89 17.56
N GLU A 220 -25.13 -17.67 17.94
CA GLU A 220 -25.88 -18.53 18.87
C GLU A 220 -25.81 -20.01 18.47
N ARG A 221 -25.96 -20.28 17.16
CA ARG A 221 -25.85 -21.64 16.59
C ARG A 221 -24.47 -22.27 16.78
N THR A 222 -23.40 -21.48 16.77
CA THR A 222 -22.04 -21.98 16.99
C THR A 222 -21.85 -22.42 18.45
N ILE A 223 -22.36 -21.64 19.41
CA ILE A 223 -22.30 -21.99 20.82
C ILE A 223 -23.20 -23.18 21.14
N ASP A 224 -24.40 -23.22 20.57
CA ASP A 224 -25.31 -24.35 20.69
C ASP A 224 -24.66 -25.65 20.18
N THR A 225 -23.90 -25.57 19.08
CA THR A 225 -23.11 -26.68 18.53
C THR A 225 -21.96 -27.08 19.46
N TYR A 226 -21.24 -26.12 20.05
CA TYR A 226 -20.13 -26.41 20.97
C TYR A 226 -20.59 -27.02 22.30
N LEU A 227 -21.72 -26.56 22.85
CA LEU A 227 -22.34 -27.12 24.06
C LEU A 227 -22.72 -28.61 23.85
N GLY A 228 -23.26 -28.93 22.67
CA GLY A 228 -23.55 -30.31 22.27
C GLY A 228 -22.29 -31.13 22.03
N LYS A 229 -21.34 -30.63 21.22
CA LYS A 229 -20.09 -31.32 20.87
C LYS A 229 -19.25 -31.67 22.10
N TYR A 230 -19.23 -30.81 23.12
CA TYR A 230 -18.48 -31.05 24.35
C TYR A 230 -19.24 -31.83 25.44
N GLY A 231 -20.49 -32.22 25.18
CA GLY A 231 -21.33 -32.96 26.14
C GLY A 231 -21.61 -32.18 27.41
N ILE A 232 -21.63 -30.85 27.35
CA ILE A 232 -21.77 -29.97 28.53
C ILE A 232 -23.22 -29.97 29.03
N ARG A 233 -24.20 -30.10 28.11
CA ARG A 233 -25.63 -30.21 28.47
C ARG A 233 -25.93 -31.39 29.38
N ASP A 234 -25.38 -32.56 29.02
CA ASP A 234 -25.64 -33.80 29.74
C ASP A 234 -24.95 -33.81 31.12
N LYS A 235 -23.77 -33.19 31.21
CA LYS A 235 -23.00 -33.08 32.46
C LYS A 235 -23.63 -32.15 33.49
N LEU A 236 -24.21 -31.03 33.06
CA LEU A 236 -24.87 -30.09 33.95
C LEU A 236 -26.27 -30.57 34.37
N ASN A 237 -26.97 -31.30 33.50
CA ASN A 237 -28.27 -31.90 33.84
C ASN A 237 -28.14 -33.10 34.80
N ASN A 238 -27.06 -33.88 34.71
CA ASN A 238 -26.78 -35.00 35.61
C ASN A 238 -26.12 -34.62 36.94
N ALA A 239 -25.81 -33.33 37.16
CA ALA A 239 -25.18 -32.82 38.38
C ALA A 239 -26.18 -32.23 39.39
N LYS A 240 -27.47 -32.61 39.33
CA LYS A 240 -28.45 -32.26 40.37
C LYS A 240 -28.56 -33.36 41.43
N PRO A 241 -28.24 -33.08 42.71
CA PRO A 241 -28.94 -33.68 43.83
C PRO A 241 -30.04 -32.73 44.38
N ALA A 242 -31.13 -33.38 44.79
CA ALA A 242 -32.22 -33.01 45.70
C ALA A 242 -32.42 -31.55 46.20
N ALA A 243 -33.66 -31.07 45.99
CA ALA A 243 -34.52 -30.15 46.76
C ALA A 243 -33.95 -29.16 47.79
N THR A 244 -34.37 -27.88 47.71
CA THR A 244 -35.18 -27.09 48.70
C THR A 244 -35.07 -25.58 48.35
N LYS A 245 -36.20 -24.92 48.04
CA LYS A 245 -37.00 -23.95 48.84
C LYS A 245 -36.44 -22.53 48.99
N ASP A 246 -37.37 -21.61 48.70
CA ASP A 246 -37.61 -20.28 49.28
C ASP A 246 -36.82 -19.05 48.81
N ASN A 247 -37.61 -18.14 48.19
CA ASN A 247 -37.77 -16.71 48.46
C ASN A 247 -36.54 -15.92 48.95
N THR A 248 -36.20 -14.83 48.25
CA THR A 248 -36.65 -13.47 48.61
C THR A 248 -35.97 -12.38 47.77
N ASN A 249 -36.77 -11.35 47.44
CA ASN A 249 -36.45 -9.92 47.34
C ASN A 249 -35.61 -9.40 46.16
N LYS A 250 -36.21 -8.56 45.30
CA LYS A 250 -36.36 -7.07 45.44
C LYS A 250 -34.97 -6.43 45.47
N GLU A 251 -34.61 -5.46 44.65
CA GLU A 251 -35.22 -4.23 44.14
C GLU A 251 -34.01 -3.58 43.36
N ILE A 252 -34.06 -2.71 42.36
CA ILE A 252 -34.60 -1.34 42.35
C ILE A 252 -34.20 -0.69 40.99
N ASN A 253 -35.18 0.03 40.43
CA ASN A 253 -35.14 1.30 39.70
C ASN A 253 -34.55 1.44 38.29
N GLU A 254 -35.49 1.53 37.36
CA GLU A 254 -35.57 2.58 36.34
C GLU A 254 -35.50 3.99 36.96
N SER A 255 -34.90 4.96 36.26
CA SER A 255 -35.65 6.16 35.81
C SER A 255 -34.82 7.04 34.85
N LYS A 256 -35.45 7.40 33.74
CA LYS A 256 -35.09 8.49 32.83
C LYS A 256 -35.49 9.84 33.43
N LYS A 257 -34.81 10.92 33.04
CA LYS A 257 -35.43 12.23 32.75
C LYS A 257 -34.51 13.12 31.87
N GLU A 258 -35.12 13.71 30.84
CA GLU A 258 -34.65 14.83 30.00
C GLU A 258 -34.53 16.12 30.85
N ILE A 259 -33.92 17.26 30.48
CA ILE A 259 -34.21 18.22 29.37
C ILE A 259 -32.99 19.20 29.16
N PRO A 260 -33.05 20.30 28.36
CA PRO A 260 -32.27 20.54 27.14
C PRO A 260 -31.15 21.60 27.29
N SER A 261 -30.22 21.70 26.34
CA SER A 261 -29.43 22.93 26.19
C SER A 261 -29.11 23.24 24.73
N ASN A 262 -29.70 24.35 24.31
CA ASN A 262 -29.44 25.06 23.08
C ASN A 262 -28.02 25.61 23.12
N ASN A 263 -27.10 25.03 22.34
CA ASN A 263 -25.87 25.70 21.91
C ASN A 263 -25.64 25.32 20.46
N LYS A 264 -25.85 26.28 19.55
CA LYS A 264 -25.34 26.21 18.17
C LYS A 264 -23.81 26.16 18.26
N ILE A 265 -23.25 24.96 18.35
CA ILE A 265 -21.83 24.74 18.12
C ILE A 265 -21.66 24.92 16.61
N LEU A 266 -20.93 25.96 16.20
CA LEU A 266 -20.50 26.15 14.81
C LEU A 266 -19.73 24.89 14.41
N GLN A 267 -20.34 24.09 13.54
CA GLN A 267 -19.67 22.91 13.02
C GLN A 267 -18.52 23.38 12.12
N PRO A 268 -17.31 22.82 12.26
CA PRO A 268 -16.18 23.22 11.43
C PRO A 268 -16.52 22.96 9.96
N LEU A 269 -16.42 23.99 9.13
CA LEU A 269 -16.70 23.91 7.70
C LEU A 269 -15.60 23.07 7.04
N VAL A 270 -15.90 21.80 6.77
CA VAL A 270 -15.00 20.91 6.03
C VAL A 270 -15.29 21.09 4.55
N LEU A 271 -14.34 21.68 3.84
CA LEU A 271 -14.39 21.79 2.39
C LEU A 271 -13.37 20.80 1.80
N ARG A 272 -13.78 20.04 0.79
CA ARG A 272 -12.96 18.99 0.16
C ARG A 272 -12.50 19.45 -1.22
N GLY A 273 -11.19 19.64 -1.40
CA GLY A 273 -10.57 19.76 -2.72
C GLY A 273 -10.14 18.38 -3.25
N LYS A 274 -9.94 18.24 -4.56
CA LYS A 274 -9.57 16.96 -5.21
C LYS A 274 -8.24 16.33 -4.74
N VAL A 275 -7.41 17.04 -3.97
CA VAL A 275 -6.07 16.59 -3.57
C VAL A 275 -5.81 16.72 -2.05
N MET A 276 -6.53 17.56 -1.30
CA MET A 276 -6.29 17.78 0.14
C MET A 276 -7.61 18.01 0.92
N GLU A 277 -7.66 17.51 2.16
CA GLU A 277 -8.73 17.82 3.12
C GLU A 277 -8.27 18.94 4.05
N TYR A 278 -9.10 19.97 4.21
CA TYR A 278 -8.83 21.06 5.14
C TYR A 278 -9.96 21.24 6.15
N ARG A 279 -9.58 21.56 7.40
CA ARG A 279 -10.51 21.86 8.48
C ARG A 279 -10.09 23.16 9.14
N VAL A 280 -11.02 24.12 9.12
CA VAL A 280 -10.88 25.44 9.74
C VAL A 280 -11.59 25.39 11.10
N GLN A 281 -10.88 25.78 12.16
CA GLN A 281 -11.43 26.08 13.49
C GLN A 281 -11.12 27.55 13.82
N GLU A 282 -11.84 28.15 14.79
CA GLU A 282 -11.84 29.60 15.04
C GLU A 282 -10.43 30.25 15.08
N ASN A 283 -9.41 29.56 15.60
CA ASN A 283 -8.02 30.04 15.66
C ASN A 283 -6.97 29.12 15.01
N SER A 284 -7.38 28.12 14.22
CA SER A 284 -6.42 27.17 13.62
C SER A 284 -6.86 26.60 12.28
N PHE A 285 -5.89 26.37 11.41
CA PHE A 285 -6.06 25.73 10.12
C PHE A 285 -5.32 24.39 10.11
N SER A 286 -6.03 23.31 9.80
CA SER A 286 -5.43 21.97 9.70
C SER A 286 -5.54 21.45 8.26
N ILE A 287 -4.39 21.09 7.69
CA ILE A 287 -4.26 20.53 6.34
C ILE A 287 -3.89 19.06 6.49
N LYS A 288 -4.66 18.17 5.85
CA LYS A 288 -4.38 16.74 5.85
C LYS A 288 -4.04 16.26 4.45
N ASN A 289 -2.82 15.76 4.30
CA ASN A 289 -2.30 15.15 3.07
C ASN A 289 -2.21 13.62 3.25
N LEU A 290 -2.01 12.91 2.15
CA LEU A 290 -1.84 11.44 2.12
C LEU A 290 -0.70 10.93 3.04
N THR A 291 0.25 11.80 3.40
CA THR A 291 1.45 11.47 4.18
C THR A 291 1.46 12.03 5.61
N GLY A 292 0.44 12.80 6.03
CA GLY A 292 0.41 13.37 7.39
C GLY A 292 -0.53 14.57 7.56
N THR A 293 -0.78 14.97 8.81
CA THR A 293 -1.60 16.14 9.16
C THR A 293 -0.71 17.26 9.66
N THR A 294 -0.75 18.42 9.02
CA THR A 294 -0.02 19.62 9.45
C THR A 294 -1.02 20.61 10.04
N ASN A 295 -0.82 20.99 11.31
CA ASN A 295 -1.66 21.97 12.01
C ASN A 295 -0.93 23.30 12.06
N LEU A 296 -1.51 24.34 11.47
CA LEU A 296 -1.03 25.71 11.51
C LEU A 296 -1.95 26.51 12.44
N VAL A 297 -1.38 27.09 13.49
CA VAL A 297 -2.08 28.04 14.36
C VAL A 297 -1.90 29.41 13.74
N LEU A 298 -2.99 30.09 13.42
CA LEU A 298 -2.95 31.39 12.77
C LEU A 298 -3.06 32.48 13.84
N ASN A 299 -2.12 33.43 13.84
CA ASN A 299 -2.26 34.62 14.67
C ASN A 299 -3.26 35.58 14.01
N ALA A 300 -4.14 36.21 14.79
CA ALA A 300 -5.23 37.05 14.27
C ALA A 300 -4.77 38.15 13.28
N ASN A 301 -3.56 38.69 13.49
CA ASN A 301 -2.98 39.72 12.63
C ASN A 301 -2.58 39.18 11.23
N GLU A 302 -2.20 37.90 11.13
CA GLU A 302 -1.78 37.27 9.87
C GLU A 302 -2.98 36.95 8.97
N ILE A 303 -4.17 36.76 9.56
CA ILE A 303 -5.42 36.51 8.85
C ILE A 303 -5.89 37.76 8.10
N ASP A 304 -5.79 38.93 8.73
CA ASP A 304 -6.19 40.21 8.12
C ASP A 304 -5.29 40.57 6.92
N ASP A 305 -3.99 40.28 7.02
CA ASP A 305 -3.05 40.47 5.91
C ASP A 305 -3.32 39.49 4.76
N PHE A 306 -3.64 38.23 5.06
CA PHE A 306 -3.99 37.24 4.05
C PHE A 306 -5.33 37.57 3.34
N ILE A 307 -6.32 38.09 4.07
CA ILE A 307 -7.59 38.56 3.50
C ILE A 307 -7.37 39.77 2.58
N LYS A 308 -6.47 40.69 2.94
CA LYS A 308 -6.08 41.80 2.06
C LYS A 308 -5.41 41.31 0.78
N GLU A 309 -4.49 40.35 0.89
CA GLU A 309 -3.78 39.77 -0.25
C GLU A 309 -4.74 39.06 -1.23
N LEU A 310 -5.70 38.29 -0.69
CA LEU A 310 -6.71 37.61 -1.51
C LEU A 310 -7.68 38.59 -2.18
N LYS A 311 -8.04 39.70 -1.52
CA LYS A 311 -8.85 40.75 -2.15
C LYS A 311 -8.10 41.44 -3.28
N ALA A 312 -6.82 41.74 -3.09
CA ALA A 312 -5.97 42.33 -4.14
C ALA A 312 -5.86 41.42 -5.37
N LEU A 313 -5.72 40.10 -5.18
CA LEU A 313 -5.70 39.14 -6.29
C LEU A 313 -7.03 39.05 -7.06
N LYS A 314 -8.16 39.29 -6.39
CA LYS A 314 -9.49 39.23 -7.01
C LYS A 314 -9.85 40.49 -7.79
N GLU A 315 -9.20 41.63 -7.50
CA GLU A 315 -9.34 42.86 -8.29
C GLU A 315 -8.46 42.88 -9.54
N VAL A 316 -7.47 41.98 -9.63
CA VAL A 316 -6.55 41.84 -10.76
C VAL A 316 -7.03 40.80 -11.80
N MET A 317 -8.08 40.04 -11.49
CA MET A 317 -8.75 39.09 -12.40
C MET A 317 -10.03 39.68 -12.98
#